data_AF-G4QBW2-F1
#
_entry.id   AF-G4QBW2-F1
#
_cell.length_a   1.000
_cell.length_b   1.000
_cell.length_c   1.000
_cell.angle_alpha   90.00
_cell.angle_beta   90.00
_cell.angle_gamma   90.00
#
_symmetry.space_group_name_H-M   'P 1'
#
loop_
_entity.id
_entity.type
_entity.pdbx_description
1 polymer ?
#
loop_
_entity_poly.entity_id
_entity_poly.type
_entity_poly.pdbx_seq_one_letter_code
_entity_poly.pdbx_strand_id
1 'polypeptide(L)'
;MGTLSDSERDLLRWRSRRGLLENDLIITKFLDQYESSLTQDDARNLMTLFELDDNTLLQVLLGTEVLESPYDSLEIQRLVKLMQS
;
A
#
# COMPACT_ATOMS: atom_id res chain seq x y z
N MET A 1 15.18 11.02 -8.34
CA MET A 1 13.89 10.38 -8.02
C MET A 1 12.93 11.49 -7.65
N GLY A 2 11.86 11.65 -8.42
CA GLY A 2 10.88 12.73 -8.22
C GLY A 2 9.95 12.39 -7.05
N THR A 3 9.63 13.40 -6.26
CA THR A 3 8.58 13.33 -5.23
C THR A 3 7.23 12.98 -5.87
N LEU A 4 6.31 12.40 -5.10
CA LEU A 4 4.95 12.12 -5.59
C LEU A 4 4.30 13.37 -6.19
N SER A 5 3.64 13.20 -7.34
CA SER A 5 2.77 14.24 -7.90
C SER A 5 1.46 14.30 -7.12
N ASP A 6 0.80 15.46 -7.13
CA ASP A 6 -0.47 15.68 -6.43
C ASP A 6 -1.55 14.68 -6.87
N SER A 7 -1.69 14.49 -8.19
CA SER A 7 -2.65 13.54 -8.77
C SER A 7 -2.42 12.09 -8.35
N GLU A 8 -1.17 11.68 -8.14
CA GLU A 8 -0.85 10.33 -7.66
C GLU A 8 -1.25 10.16 -6.19
N ARG A 9 -1.11 11.22 -5.36
CA ARG A 9 -1.57 11.19 -3.97
C ARG A 9 -3.08 11.06 -3.89
N ASP A 10 -3.79 11.85 -4.68
CA ASP A 10 -5.26 11.80 -4.74
C ASP A 10 -5.76 10.41 -5.19
N LEU A 11 -5.17 9.86 -6.26
CA LEU A 11 -5.54 8.53 -6.75
C LEU A 11 -5.28 7.46 -5.69
N LEU A 12 -4.15 7.54 -5.00
CA LEU A 12 -3.76 6.58 -3.98
C LEU A 12 -4.67 6.68 -2.74
N ARG A 13 -4.98 7.89 -2.26
CA ARG A 13 -5.96 8.10 -1.19
C ARG A 13 -7.35 7.64 -1.59
N TRP A 14 -7.75 7.86 -2.84
CA TRP A 14 -9.03 7.36 -3.35
C TRP A 14 -9.08 5.83 -3.37
N ARG A 15 -8.02 5.17 -3.84
CA ARG A 15 -7.93 3.69 -3.91
C ARG A 15 -7.83 3.02 -2.54
N SER A 16 -7.35 3.75 -1.53
CA SER A 16 -7.25 3.29 -0.15
C SER A 16 -8.62 3.07 0.51
N ARG A 17 -9.67 3.72 -0.01
CA ARG A 17 -11.05 3.62 0.50
C ARG A 17 -11.66 2.26 0.13
N ARG A 18 -11.50 1.29 1.03
CA ARG A 18 -11.94 -0.10 0.85
C ARG A 18 -13.17 -0.44 1.70
N GLY A 19 -13.81 -1.57 1.40
CA GLY A 19 -15.02 -2.00 2.12
C GLY A 19 -14.74 -2.46 3.56
N LEU A 20 -13.48 -2.84 3.85
CA LEU A 20 -13.02 -3.24 5.18
C LEU A 20 -12.39 -2.05 5.92
N LEU A 21 -12.94 -1.73 7.09
CA LEU A 21 -12.45 -0.67 7.96
C LEU A 21 -11.00 -0.92 8.42
N GLU A 22 -10.63 -2.18 8.66
CA GLU A 22 -9.26 -2.54 9.08
C GLU A 22 -8.23 -2.15 8.03
N ASN A 23 -8.51 -2.44 6.75
CA ASN A 23 -7.64 -2.04 5.64
C ASN A 23 -7.53 -0.51 5.57
N ASP A 24 -8.66 0.18 5.68
CA ASP A 24 -8.71 1.64 5.59
C ASP A 24 -7.87 2.31 6.70
N LEU A 25 -7.94 1.79 7.94
CA LEU A 25 -7.14 2.28 9.07
C LEU A 25 -5.65 2.04 8.88
N ILE A 26 -5.24 0.84 8.46
CA ILE A 26 -3.83 0.50 8.25
C ILE A 26 -3.26 1.37 7.13
N ILE A 27 -3.95 1.46 5.99
CA ILE A 27 -3.51 2.23 4.84
C ILE A 27 -3.47 3.73 5.18
N THR A 28 -4.50 4.26 5.83
CA THR A 28 -4.54 5.69 6.22
C THR A 28 -3.39 6.04 7.16
N LYS A 29 -3.12 5.22 8.19
CA LYS A 29 -1.98 5.41 9.11
C LYS A 29 -0.65 5.38 8.36
N PHE A 30 -0.47 4.42 7.46
CA PHE A 30 0.72 4.31 6.64
C PHE A 30 0.90 5.56 5.76
N LEU A 31 -0.14 6.02 5.09
CA LEU A 31 -0.04 7.22 4.24
C LEU A 31 0.24 8.47 5.05
N ASP A 32 -0.41 8.65 6.20
CA ASP A 32 -0.13 9.79 7.08
C ASP A 32 1.35 9.86 7.49
N GLN A 33 1.97 8.70 7.73
CA GLN A 33 3.37 8.61 8.14
C GLN A 33 4.37 8.67 6.97
N TYR A 34 4.06 8.06 5.82
CA TYR A 34 5.01 7.86 4.72
C TYR A 34 4.73 8.72 3.48
N GLU A 35 3.60 9.43 3.37
CA GLU A 35 3.24 10.24 2.19
C GLU A 35 4.33 11.22 1.75
N SER A 36 5.07 11.78 2.71
CA SER A 36 6.19 12.71 2.41
C SER A 36 7.45 12.02 1.89
N SER A 37 7.62 10.72 2.16
CA SER A 37 8.78 9.92 1.76
C SER A 37 8.50 8.99 0.59
N LEU A 38 7.24 8.82 0.19
CA LEU A 38 6.85 7.98 -0.95
C LEU A 38 7.32 8.60 -2.26
N THR A 39 7.97 7.78 -3.08
CA THR A 39 8.33 8.11 -4.45
C THR A 39 7.26 7.65 -5.43
N GLN A 40 7.29 8.18 -6.65
CA GLN A 40 6.35 7.75 -7.70
C GLN A 40 6.41 6.24 -7.95
N ASP A 41 7.56 5.60 -7.74
CA ASP A 41 7.69 4.16 -7.90
C ASP A 41 6.99 3.41 -6.76
N ASP A 42 7.18 3.87 -5.52
CA ASP A 42 6.45 3.33 -4.36
C ASP A 42 4.93 3.44 -4.56
N ALA A 43 4.43 4.57 -5.08
CA ALA A 43 3.00 4.71 -5.36
C ALA A 43 2.50 3.73 -6.43
N ARG A 44 3.28 3.45 -7.47
CA ARG A 44 2.93 2.42 -8.47
C ARG A 44 2.89 1.03 -7.83
N ASN A 45 3.89 0.70 -7.05
CA ASN A 45 3.96 -0.57 -6.30
C ASN A 45 2.77 -0.73 -5.33
N LEU A 46 2.37 0.35 -4.65
CA LEU A 46 1.17 0.39 -3.81
C LEU A 46 -0.11 0.20 -4.61
N MET A 47 -0.23 0.83 -5.79
CA MET A 47 -1.40 0.65 -6.66
C MET A 47 -1.53 -0.81 -7.11
N THR A 48 -0.42 -1.45 -7.48
CA THR A 48 -0.39 -2.88 -7.83
C THR A 48 -0.75 -3.76 -6.63
N LEU A 49 -0.24 -3.47 -5.43
CA LEU A 49 -0.65 -4.15 -4.20
C LEU A 49 -2.16 -3.99 -3.94
N PHE A 50 -2.72 -2.83 -4.24
CA PHE A 50 -4.15 -2.56 -4.13
C PHE A 50 -5.01 -3.18 -5.25
N GLU A 51 -4.43 -3.98 -6.15
CA GLU A 51 -5.22 -4.86 -7.03
C GLU A 51 -5.68 -6.14 -6.30
N LEU A 52 -5.07 -6.47 -5.16
CA LEU A 52 -5.48 -7.60 -4.32
C LEU A 52 -6.87 -7.40 -3.70
N ASP A 53 -7.57 -8.51 -3.47
CA ASP A 53 -8.85 -8.51 -2.76
C ASP A 53 -8.72 -7.93 -1.35
N ASP A 54 -9.80 -7.37 -0.82
CA ASP A 54 -9.82 -6.80 0.52
C ASP A 54 -9.40 -7.81 1.60
N ASN A 55 -9.81 -9.07 1.47
CA ASN A 55 -9.47 -10.11 2.44
C ASN A 55 -8.00 -10.52 2.34
N THR A 56 -7.50 -10.74 1.12
CA THR A 56 -6.09 -11.08 0.86
C THR A 56 -5.17 -9.96 1.34
N LEU A 57 -5.49 -8.70 1.02
CA LEU A 57 -4.72 -7.56 1.48
C LEU A 57 -4.66 -7.53 3.01
N LEU A 58 -5.80 -7.72 3.69
CA LEU A 58 -5.82 -7.77 5.16
C LEU A 58 -4.93 -8.90 5.70
N GLN A 59 -5.01 -10.11 5.14
CA GLN A 59 -4.18 -11.22 5.59
C GLN A 59 -2.67 -10.96 5.40
N VAL A 60 -2.29 -10.34 4.29
CA VAL A 60 -0.90 -9.91 4.04
C VAL A 60 -0.48 -8.83 5.04
N LEU A 61 -1.33 -7.84 5.30
CA LEU A 61 -1.06 -6.79 6.30
C LEU A 61 -1.00 -7.32 7.72
N LEU A 62 -1.72 -8.41 8.03
CA LEU A 62 -1.64 -9.10 9.32
C LEU A 62 -0.41 -10.03 9.42
N GLY A 63 0.32 -10.25 8.32
CA GLY A 63 1.44 -11.18 8.27
C GLY A 63 1.05 -12.66 8.28
N THR A 64 -0.23 -12.95 8.03
CA THR A 64 -0.78 -14.31 7.94
C THR A 64 -0.52 -14.92 6.57
N GLU A 65 -0.51 -14.10 5.53
CA GLU A 65 -0.32 -14.53 4.13
C GLU A 65 0.96 -13.92 3.55
N VAL A 66 1.63 -14.67 2.67
CA VAL A 66 2.86 -14.25 1.99
C VAL A 66 2.49 -13.70 0.62
N LEU A 67 3.11 -12.59 0.21
CA LEU A 67 2.95 -12.07 -1.15
C LEU A 67 3.46 -13.11 -2.16
N GLU A 68 2.59 -13.54 -3.07
CA GLU A 68 2.99 -14.41 -4.18
C GLU A 68 3.40 -13.58 -5.40
N SER A 69 4.26 -14.16 -6.25
CA SER A 69 4.59 -13.58 -7.56
C SER A 69 3.30 -13.33 -8.37
N PRO A 70 3.09 -12.13 -8.95
CA PRO A 70 4.08 -11.09 -9.27
C PRO A 70 4.24 -9.96 -8.21
N TYR A 71 3.51 -10.03 -7.10
CA TYR A 71 3.52 -8.99 -6.06
C TYR A 71 4.71 -9.14 -5.09
N ASP A 72 5.47 -10.23 -5.21
CA ASP A 72 6.67 -10.53 -4.42
C ASP A 72 7.92 -9.72 -4.86
N SER A 73 7.73 -8.45 -5.16
CA SER A 73 8.86 -7.55 -5.43
C SER A 73 9.45 -7.03 -4.13
N LEU A 74 10.78 -6.88 -4.07
CA LEU A 74 11.50 -6.32 -2.91
C LEU A 74 10.92 -4.98 -2.43
N GLU A 75 10.47 -4.15 -3.37
CA GLU A 75 9.85 -2.85 -3.08
C GLU A 75 8.47 -3.00 -2.43
N ILE A 76 7.61 -3.87 -2.96
CA ILE A 76 6.28 -4.15 -2.39
C ILE A 76 6.41 -4.80 -1.01
N GLN A 77 7.30 -5.78 -0.84
CA GLN A 77 7.57 -6.40 0.46
C GLN A 77 8.04 -5.38 1.49
N ARG A 78 8.91 -4.44 1.09
CA ARG A 78 9.36 -3.35 1.95
C ARG A 78 8.18 -2.49 2.38
N LEU A 79 7.29 -2.11 1.46
CA LEU A 79 6.12 -1.29 1.77
C LEU A 79 5.15 -2.00 2.71
N VAL A 80 4.87 -3.28 2.48
CA VAL A 80 4.04 -4.10 3.37
C VAL A 80 4.64 -4.19 4.78
N LYS A 81 5.95 -4.38 4.90
CA LYS A 81 6.63 -4.36 6.20
C LYS A 81 6.52 -3.01 6.92
N LEU A 82 6.53 -1.90 6.18
CA LEU A 82 6.33 -0.57 6.76
C LEU A 82 4.89 -0.37 7.25
N MET A 83 3.90 -0.98 6.59
CA MET A 83 2.50 -0.98 7.05
C MET A 83 2.28 -1.87 8.28
N GLN A 84 3.04 -2.94 8.42
CA GLN A 84 3.02 -3.87 9.56
C GLN A 84 3.69 -3.31 10.83
N SER A 85 4.45 -2.21 10.72
CA SER A 85 5.22 -1.62 11.82
C SER A 85 4.43 -0.64 12.68
#